data_AF-A0A9P5XSD1-F1
#
_entry.id   AF-A0A9P5XSD1-F1
#
_cell.length_a   1.000
_cell.length_b   1.000
_cell.length_c   1.000
_cell.angle_alpha   90.00
_cell.angle_beta   90.00
_cell.angle_gamma   90.00
#
_symmetry.space_group_name_H-M   'P 1'
#
loop_
_entity.id
_entity.type
_entity.pdbx_description
1 polymer ?
#
loop_
_entity_poly.entity_id
_entity_poly.type
_entity_poly.pdbx_seq_one_letter_code
_entity_poly.pdbx_strand_id
1 'polypeptide(L)'
;GLGSSQFQACFDAIYDIHQSLSQHFPENTLERLPEISHEGCPEIAASNQYFTPKNIASPDDLIPFKKCVDPQNILQYATMGSAFVHTAENEVEYFELNISTMNRYKDMNPASFHIGDIVEAQISFLIVPYKSNYYFRVLPVLRAITLLDAKFQKVHTLKYLLKS
;
A
#
# COMPACT_ATOMS: atom_id res chain seq x y z
N GLY A 1 -14.04 -5.55 -0.32
CA GLY A 1 -14.39 -5.90 1.07
C GLY A 1 -15.86 -5.97 1.40
N LEU A 2 -16.81 -5.55 0.54
CA LEU A 2 -18.27 -5.51 0.85
C LEU A 2 -18.94 -6.92 0.90
N GLY A 3 -18.31 -7.89 1.57
CA GLY A 3 -18.76 -9.29 1.61
C GLY A 3 -18.61 -10.03 0.27
N SER A 4 -17.83 -9.50 -0.69
CA SER A 4 -17.60 -10.18 -1.95
C SER A 4 -16.71 -11.42 -1.77
N SER A 5 -17.06 -12.51 -2.45
CA SER A 5 -16.27 -13.75 -2.42
C SER A 5 -14.88 -13.56 -3.00
N GLN A 6 -14.71 -12.65 -3.98
CA GLN A 6 -13.40 -12.32 -4.52
C GLN A 6 -12.50 -11.66 -3.47
N PHE A 7 -13.05 -10.78 -2.63
CA PHE A 7 -12.25 -10.16 -1.58
C PHE A 7 -11.86 -11.17 -0.51
N GLN A 8 -12.78 -12.07 -0.14
CA GLN A 8 -12.46 -13.17 0.78
C GLN A 8 -11.37 -14.07 0.20
N ALA A 9 -11.47 -14.45 -1.08
CA ALA A 9 -10.44 -15.24 -1.74
C ALA A 9 -9.07 -14.52 -1.78
N CYS A 10 -9.06 -13.21 -2.00
CA CYS A 10 -7.82 -12.42 -1.88
C CYS A 10 -7.28 -12.42 -0.45
N PHE A 11 -8.15 -12.29 0.56
CA PHE A 11 -7.76 -12.32 1.96
C PHE A 11 -7.16 -13.68 2.32
N ASP A 12 -7.82 -14.77 1.92
CA ASP A 12 -7.34 -16.15 2.13
C ASP A 12 -5.98 -16.37 1.42
N ALA A 13 -5.81 -15.85 0.21
CA ALA A 13 -4.53 -15.93 -0.51
C ALA A 13 -3.38 -15.22 0.23
N ILE A 14 -3.65 -14.17 1.01
CA ILE A 14 -2.62 -13.53 1.86
C ILE A 14 -2.17 -14.48 2.97
N TYR A 15 -3.09 -15.23 3.57
CA TYR A 15 -2.75 -16.27 4.54
C TYR A 15 -1.96 -17.40 3.90
N ASP A 16 -2.33 -17.84 2.70
CA ASP A 16 -1.60 -18.87 1.96
C ASP A 16 -0.15 -18.43 1.64
N ILE A 17 0.03 -17.17 1.22
CA ILE A 17 1.35 -16.58 1.00
C ILE A 17 2.15 -16.58 2.31
N HIS A 18 1.55 -16.13 3.42
CA HIS A 18 2.24 -16.12 4.71
C HIS A 18 2.63 -17.54 5.18
N GLN A 19 1.74 -18.51 5.02
CA GLN A 19 2.01 -19.90 5.35
C GLN A 19 3.15 -20.45 4.50
N SER A 20 3.15 -20.19 3.19
CA SER A 20 4.24 -20.60 2.29
C SER A 20 5.57 -19.95 2.68
N LEU A 21 5.58 -18.66 3.03
CA LEU A 21 6.77 -17.98 3.52
C LEU A 21 7.26 -18.58 4.84
N SER A 22 6.37 -18.88 5.80
CA SER A 22 6.73 -19.44 7.10
C SER A 22 7.48 -20.77 7.03
N GLN A 23 7.25 -21.57 5.99
CA GLN A 23 7.93 -22.85 5.78
C GLN A 23 9.44 -22.69 5.51
N HIS A 24 9.87 -21.50 5.11
CA HIS A 24 11.28 -21.18 4.84
C HIS A 24 12.02 -20.60 6.05
N PHE A 25 11.36 -20.48 7.20
CA PHE A 25 11.91 -19.92 8.42
C PHE A 25 11.87 -20.95 9.56
N PRO A 26 12.80 -20.90 10.52
CA PRO A 26 12.70 -21.71 11.73
C PRO A 26 11.38 -21.46 12.45
N GLU A 27 10.89 -22.48 13.15
CA GLU A 27 9.60 -22.42 13.81
C GLU A 27 9.50 -21.21 14.75
N ASN A 28 8.37 -20.50 14.71
CA ASN A 28 8.07 -19.31 15.52
C ASN A 28 9.01 -18.11 15.32
N THR A 29 9.81 -18.06 14.25
CA THR A 29 10.65 -16.89 13.94
C THR A 29 9.99 -15.88 13.00
N LEU A 30 9.04 -16.32 12.15
CA LEU A 30 8.19 -15.44 11.37
C LEU A 30 6.95 -15.06 12.18
N GLU A 31 6.74 -13.76 12.40
CA GLU A 31 5.58 -13.25 13.13
C GLU A 31 4.29 -13.63 12.39
N ARG A 32 3.29 -14.07 13.15
CA ARG A 32 1.95 -14.34 12.63
C ARG A 32 1.33 -13.05 12.08
N LEU A 33 0.60 -13.16 10.96
CA LEU A 33 -0.22 -12.06 10.49
C LEU A 33 -1.20 -11.63 11.59
N PRO A 34 -1.29 -10.32 11.92
CA PRO A 34 -2.31 -9.84 12.84
C PRO A 34 -3.70 -10.07 12.25
N GLU A 35 -4.68 -10.37 13.10
CA GLU A 35 -6.09 -10.34 12.72
C GLU A 35 -6.50 -8.87 12.56
N ILE A 36 -6.46 -8.36 11.33
CA ILE A 36 -6.88 -6.99 11.04
C ILE A 36 -8.34 -7.02 10.61
N SER A 37 -9.19 -6.36 11.40
CA SER A 37 -10.60 -6.17 11.06
C SER A 37 -11.06 -4.76 11.38
N HIS A 38 -11.93 -4.22 10.53
CA HIS A 38 -12.60 -2.96 10.70
C HIS A 38 -14.10 -3.19 10.82
N GLU A 39 -14.72 -2.76 11.93
CA GLU A 39 -16.15 -2.99 12.21
C GLU A 39 -16.56 -4.48 12.07
N GLY A 40 -15.65 -5.40 12.39
CA GLY A 40 -15.87 -6.85 12.27
C GLY A 40 -15.74 -7.43 10.86
N CYS A 41 -15.35 -6.61 9.87
CA CYS A 41 -15.05 -7.05 8.51
C CYS A 41 -13.53 -7.20 8.31
N PRO A 42 -13.06 -8.21 7.54
CA PRO A 42 -11.64 -8.36 7.22
C PRO A 42 -11.08 -7.12 6.51
N GLU A 43 -9.89 -6.69 6.91
CA GLU A 43 -9.20 -5.52 6.36
C GLU A 43 -7.79 -5.89 5.90
N ILE A 44 -7.33 -5.26 4.82
CA ILE A 44 -5.95 -5.38 4.34
C ILE A 44 -5.26 -4.04 4.57
N ALA A 45 -4.32 -4.01 5.51
CA ALA A 45 -3.46 -2.85 5.74
C ALA A 45 -2.17 -2.98 4.91
N ALA A 46 -1.96 -2.06 3.97
CA ALA A 46 -0.75 -1.99 3.16
C ALA A 46 -0.21 -0.56 3.11
N SER A 47 1.11 -0.42 3.07
CA SER A 47 1.78 0.88 3.04
C SER A 47 3.09 0.79 2.29
N ASN A 48 3.59 1.90 1.75
CA ASN A 48 4.96 1.99 1.24
C ASN A 48 5.66 3.20 1.84
N GLN A 49 6.97 3.09 2.05
CA GLN A 49 7.79 4.17 2.59
C GLN A 49 8.28 5.04 1.44
N TYR A 50 8.26 6.37 1.61
CA TYR A 50 8.81 7.30 0.63
C TYR A 50 10.33 7.24 0.51
N PHE A 51 11.02 6.67 1.50
CA PHE A 51 12.47 6.72 1.58
C PHE A 51 13.08 5.40 1.99
N THR A 52 14.29 5.16 1.50
CA THR A 52 15.18 4.04 1.85
C THR A 52 16.50 4.61 2.40
N PRO A 53 17.10 4.02 3.46
CA PRO A 53 18.43 4.41 3.91
C PRO A 53 19.49 4.25 2.82
N LYS A 54 20.34 5.27 2.65
CA LYS A 54 21.39 5.32 1.61
C LYS A 54 22.38 4.17 1.66
N ASN A 55 22.64 3.64 2.85
CA ASN A 55 23.61 2.56 3.06
C ASN A 55 23.12 1.19 2.57
N ILE A 56 21.84 1.05 2.26
CA ILE A 56 21.26 -0.21 1.73
C ILE A 56 20.63 -0.04 0.34
N ALA A 57 20.62 1.19 -0.20
CA ALA A 57 20.09 1.48 -1.53
C ALA A 57 21.18 1.36 -2.60
N SER A 58 20.85 0.79 -3.76
CA SER A 58 21.73 0.83 -4.93
C SER A 58 21.71 2.23 -5.55
N PRO A 59 22.86 2.81 -5.95
CA PRO A 59 22.91 4.06 -6.71
C PRO A 59 22.08 4.03 -8.00
N ASP A 60 21.94 2.86 -8.62
CA ASP A 60 21.21 2.68 -9.89
C ASP A 60 19.68 2.69 -9.71
N ASP A 61 19.19 2.52 -8.46
CA ASP A 61 17.76 2.45 -8.16
C ASP A 61 17.15 3.81 -7.81
N LEU A 62 17.97 4.87 -7.76
CA LEU A 62 17.52 6.21 -7.39
C LEU A 62 16.65 6.79 -8.51
N ILE A 63 15.44 7.20 -8.14
CA ILE A 63 14.50 7.88 -9.03
C ILE A 63 13.99 9.16 -8.38
N PRO A 64 13.60 10.18 -9.18
CA PRO A 64 12.91 11.35 -8.65
C PRO A 64 11.48 11.00 -8.25
N PHE A 65 10.93 11.71 -7.27
CA PHE A 65 9.50 11.63 -6.95
C PHE A 65 8.65 12.06 -8.16
N LYS A 66 7.56 11.34 -8.44
CA LYS A 66 6.56 11.80 -9.42
C LYS A 66 5.95 13.13 -9.01
N LYS A 67 5.66 13.99 -10.00
CA LYS A 67 5.11 15.33 -9.75
C LYS A 67 3.73 15.31 -9.08
N CYS A 68 2.94 14.26 -9.30
CA CYS A 68 1.65 14.08 -8.63
C CYS A 68 1.79 13.75 -7.13
N VAL A 69 2.92 13.17 -6.72
CA VAL A 69 3.23 12.78 -5.33
C VAL A 69 3.95 13.91 -4.60
N ASP A 70 4.89 14.59 -5.25
CA ASP A 70 5.63 15.72 -4.68
C ASP A 70 5.48 17.02 -5.51
N PRO A 71 4.28 17.65 -5.55
CA PRO A 71 4.04 18.84 -6.37
C PRO A 71 4.96 20.02 -6.01
N GLN A 72 5.39 20.12 -4.75
CA GLN A 72 6.17 21.24 -4.22
C GLN A 72 7.65 20.89 -3.99
N ASN A 73 8.08 19.70 -4.40
CA ASN A 73 9.44 19.18 -4.22
C ASN A 73 9.88 19.07 -2.73
N ILE A 74 8.93 19.03 -1.78
CA ILE A 74 9.23 18.98 -0.35
C ILE A 74 9.92 17.67 0.02
N LEU A 75 9.46 16.54 -0.53
CA LEU A 75 10.08 15.24 -0.30
C LEU A 75 11.46 15.19 -0.96
N GLN A 76 11.58 15.74 -2.17
CA GLN A 76 12.87 15.86 -2.84
C GLN A 76 13.87 16.67 -2.01
N TYR A 77 13.47 17.82 -1.46
CA TYR A 77 14.34 18.62 -0.59
C TYR A 77 14.72 17.88 0.69
N ALA A 78 13.81 17.08 1.26
CA ALA A 78 14.11 16.27 2.45
C ALA A 78 15.20 15.22 2.21
N THR A 79 15.40 14.75 0.97
CA THR A 79 16.49 13.81 0.65
C THR A 79 17.86 14.48 0.55
N MET A 80 17.91 15.79 0.24
CA MET A 80 19.17 16.50 -0.03
C MET A 80 20.01 16.61 1.24
N GLY A 81 21.23 16.07 1.20
CA GLY A 81 22.13 16.04 2.37
C GLY A 81 21.71 15.08 3.50
N SER A 82 20.62 14.32 3.34
CA SER A 82 20.14 13.37 4.34
C SER A 82 20.79 11.98 4.20
N ALA A 83 20.52 11.08 5.16
CA ALA A 83 20.89 9.66 5.08
C ALA A 83 19.88 8.81 4.27
N PHE A 84 18.91 9.43 3.61
CA PHE A 84 17.79 8.77 2.94
C PHE A 84 17.70 9.13 1.46
N VAL A 85 17.23 8.19 0.64
CA VAL A 85 17.00 8.33 -0.80
C VAL A 85 15.63 7.79 -1.19
N HIS A 86 15.14 8.20 -2.36
CA HIS A 86 13.95 7.63 -2.98
C HIS A 86 14.37 6.65 -4.08
N THR A 87 13.79 5.46 -4.09
CA THR A 87 14.08 4.42 -5.08
C THR A 87 12.81 3.92 -5.76
N ALA A 88 12.95 3.15 -6.84
CA ALA A 88 11.81 2.52 -7.52
C ALA A 88 10.95 1.67 -6.58
N GLU A 89 11.54 1.09 -5.53
CA GLU A 89 10.82 0.31 -4.52
C GLU A 89 9.94 1.17 -3.61
N ASN A 90 10.24 2.47 -3.47
CA ASN A 90 9.47 3.42 -2.67
C ASN A 90 8.29 4.03 -3.45
N GLU A 91 8.21 3.79 -4.75
CA GLU A 91 7.17 4.34 -5.62
C GLU A 91 5.85 3.59 -5.39
N VAL A 92 4.76 4.36 -5.35
CA VAL A 92 3.39 3.84 -5.44
C VAL A 92 2.74 4.48 -6.66
N GLU A 93 2.16 3.66 -7.52
CA GLU A 93 1.46 4.16 -8.70
C GLU A 93 -0.01 4.48 -8.38
N TYR A 94 -0.47 5.65 -8.84
CA TYR A 94 -1.81 6.15 -8.55
C TYR A 94 -2.53 6.41 -9.87
N PHE A 95 -3.63 5.69 -10.11
CA PHE A 95 -4.37 5.78 -11.36
C PHE A 95 -5.87 6.03 -11.15
N GLU A 96 -6.53 6.60 -12.17
CA GLU A 96 -7.97 6.57 -12.33
C GLU A 96 -8.36 5.75 -13.57
N LEU A 97 -9.41 4.94 -13.46
CA LEU A 97 -9.99 4.21 -14.58
C LEU A 97 -10.88 5.14 -15.41
N ASN A 98 -10.45 5.49 -16.62
CA ASN A 98 -11.26 6.19 -17.59
C ASN A 98 -11.96 5.20 -18.53
N ILE A 99 -13.25 4.94 -18.25
CA ILE A 99 -14.09 4.00 -19.01
C ILE A 99 -14.41 4.54 -20.43
N SER A 100 -14.24 5.85 -20.67
CA SER A 100 -14.60 6.49 -21.94
C SER A 100 -13.50 6.45 -23.02
N THR A 101 -12.27 6.06 -22.66
CA THR A 101 -11.10 6.12 -23.56
C THR A 101 -10.41 4.76 -23.74
N MET A 102 -9.74 4.58 -24.89
CA MET A 102 -8.90 3.40 -25.15
C MET A 102 -7.69 3.34 -24.18
N ASN A 103 -7.18 4.50 -23.74
CA ASN A 103 -6.25 4.59 -22.61
C ASN A 103 -7.07 4.57 -21.31
N ARG A 104 -7.26 3.36 -20.77
CA ARG A 104 -8.13 3.13 -19.61
C ARG A 104 -7.56 3.66 -18.30
N TYR A 105 -6.26 3.86 -18.18
CA TYR A 105 -5.61 4.30 -16.94
C TYR A 105 -4.91 5.63 -17.15
N LYS A 106 -5.14 6.56 -16.21
CA LYS A 106 -4.50 7.88 -16.21
C LYS A 106 -3.94 8.17 -14.83
N ASP A 107 -2.75 8.77 -14.78
CA ASP A 107 -2.11 9.19 -13.53
C ASP A 107 -3.04 10.11 -12.74
N MET A 108 -3.08 9.88 -11.42
CA MET A 108 -3.91 10.62 -10.50
C MET A 108 -3.10 11.08 -9.28
N ASN A 109 -3.51 12.19 -8.66
CA ASN A 109 -2.94 12.63 -7.40
C ASN A 109 -3.44 11.72 -6.26
N PRO A 110 -2.57 11.18 -5.38
CA PRO A 110 -2.98 10.35 -4.25
C PRO A 110 -3.98 11.02 -3.30
N ALA A 111 -3.98 12.36 -3.20
CA ALA A 111 -4.95 13.11 -2.40
C ALA A 111 -6.40 13.03 -2.95
N SER A 112 -6.60 12.43 -4.13
CA SER A 112 -7.92 12.26 -4.75
C SER A 112 -8.67 11.03 -4.22
N PHE A 113 -8.00 10.13 -3.50
CA PHE A 113 -8.64 8.96 -2.88
C PHE A 113 -9.36 9.36 -1.59
N HIS A 114 -10.58 8.85 -1.44
CA HIS A 114 -11.45 9.12 -0.29
C HIS A 114 -12.05 7.83 0.26
N ILE A 115 -12.47 7.88 1.52
CA ILE A 115 -13.22 6.77 2.13
C ILE A 115 -14.52 6.56 1.35
N GLY A 116 -14.76 5.30 0.96
CA GLY A 116 -15.90 4.92 0.13
C GLY A 116 -15.54 4.65 -1.33
N ASP A 117 -14.31 4.97 -1.76
CA ASP A 117 -13.87 4.64 -3.12
C ASP A 117 -13.78 3.13 -3.34
N ILE A 118 -14.21 2.69 -4.52
CA ILE A 118 -13.92 1.34 -5.02
C ILE A 118 -12.60 1.43 -5.76
N VAL A 119 -11.63 0.66 -5.29
CA VAL A 119 -10.27 0.67 -5.84
C VAL A 119 -9.84 -0.74 -6.23
N GLU A 120 -8.93 -0.80 -7.20
CA GLU A 120 -8.03 -1.93 -7.38
C GLU A 120 -6.71 -1.61 -6.70
N ALA A 121 -6.24 -2.48 -5.80
CA ALA A 121 -4.97 -2.32 -5.12
C ALA A 121 -4.01 -3.45 -5.51
N GLN A 122 -2.79 -3.08 -5.87
CA GLN A 122 -1.71 -4.04 -6.11
C GLN A 122 -0.76 -4.01 -4.92
N ILE A 123 -0.53 -5.19 -4.35
CA ILE A 123 0.21 -5.37 -3.10
C ILE A 123 1.30 -6.41 -3.33
N SER A 124 2.48 -6.14 -2.80
CA SER A 124 3.58 -7.10 -2.68
C SER A 124 3.86 -7.40 -1.21
N PHE A 125 4.67 -8.41 -0.91
CA PHE A 125 5.02 -8.78 0.46
C PHE A 125 6.53 -8.69 0.65
N LEU A 126 6.96 -7.94 1.67
CA LEU A 126 8.36 -7.84 2.07
C LEU A 126 8.56 -8.55 3.41
N ILE A 127 9.65 -9.30 3.54
CA ILE A 127 10.07 -9.84 4.84
C ILE A 127 11.15 -8.95 5.42
N VAL A 128 10.94 -8.44 6.63
CA VAL A 128 11.90 -7.59 7.33
C VAL A 128 12.24 -8.17 8.70
N PRO A 129 13.47 -7.99 9.21
CA PRO A 129 13.78 -8.30 10.59
C PRO A 129 12.97 -7.40 11.53
N TYR A 130 12.35 -7.98 12.55
CA TYR A 130 11.46 -7.31 13.50
C TYR A 130 11.79 -7.79 14.92
N LYS A 131 12.51 -6.95 15.69
CA LYS A 131 13.13 -7.21 17.02
C LYS A 131 14.55 -7.79 16.93
N SER A 132 15.10 -8.31 18.03
CA SER A 132 16.45 -8.90 18.09
C SER A 132 16.70 -9.83 16.90
N ASN A 133 17.98 -10.06 16.58
CA ASN A 133 18.38 -11.05 15.58
C ASN A 133 17.49 -12.31 15.70
N TYR A 134 17.01 -12.84 14.57
CA TYR A 134 16.17 -14.04 14.42
C TYR A 134 14.64 -13.89 14.47
N TYR A 135 14.06 -12.68 14.52
CA TYR A 135 12.61 -12.50 14.31
C TYR A 135 12.32 -11.70 13.05
N PHE A 136 11.33 -12.14 12.28
CA PHE A 136 10.97 -11.55 11.00
C PHE A 136 9.48 -11.23 10.94
N ARG A 137 9.10 -10.22 10.16
CA ARG A 137 7.72 -9.81 9.90
C ARG A 137 7.48 -9.73 8.40
N VAL A 138 6.32 -10.20 7.96
CA VAL A 138 5.81 -9.96 6.61
C VAL A 138 5.06 -8.62 6.59
N LEU A 139 5.45 -7.71 5.72
CA LEU A 139 4.82 -6.41 5.50
C LEU A 139 4.14 -6.38 4.14
N PRO A 140 2.82 -6.14 4.07
CA PRO A 140 2.15 -5.80 2.83
C PRO A 140 2.60 -4.41 2.35
N VAL A 141 3.24 -4.37 1.18
CA VAL A 141 3.73 -3.15 0.54
C VAL A 141 2.80 -2.79 -0.60
N LEU A 142 2.19 -1.60 -0.52
CA LEU A 142 1.34 -1.06 -1.57
C LEU A 142 2.20 -0.67 -2.77
N ARG A 143 1.86 -1.16 -3.97
CA ARG A 143 2.60 -0.88 -5.22
C ARG A 143 1.80 -0.02 -6.18
N ALA A 144 0.51 -0.25 -6.29
CA ALA A 144 -0.38 0.59 -7.07
C ALA A 144 -1.77 0.64 -6.46
N ILE A 145 -2.47 1.73 -6.69
CA ILE A 145 -3.88 1.88 -6.36
C ILE A 145 -4.58 2.62 -7.49
N THR A 146 -5.66 2.01 -8.00
CA THR A 146 -6.46 2.55 -9.10
C THR A 146 -7.87 2.83 -8.62
N LEU A 147 -8.35 4.05 -8.80
CA LEU A 147 -9.75 4.40 -8.60
C LEU A 147 -10.60 3.80 -9.72
N LEU A 148 -11.52 2.91 -9.35
CA LEU A 148 -12.48 2.29 -10.27
C LEU A 148 -13.83 3.01 -10.27
N ASP A 149 -14.30 3.42 -9.09
CA ASP A 149 -15.61 4.05 -8.92
C ASP A 149 -15.66 4.87 -7.61
N ALA A 150 -16.09 6.13 -7.72
CA ALA A 150 -16.20 7.09 -6.61
C ALA A 150 -17.65 7.27 -6.10
N LYS A 151 -18.62 6.49 -6.57
CA LYS A 151 -20.05 6.74 -6.31
C LYS A 151 -20.47 6.71 -4.84
N PHE A 152 -19.70 6.06 -3.97
CA PHE A 152 -20.07 5.87 -2.56
C PHE A 152 -19.46 6.91 -1.60
N GLN A 153 -18.66 7.86 -2.09
CA GLN A 153 -18.06 8.93 -1.27
C GLN A 153 -19.12 9.71 -0.46
N LYS A 154 -20.29 9.97 -1.05
CA LYS A 154 -21.37 10.78 -0.44
C LYS A 154 -22.10 10.11 0.74
N VAL A 155 -22.02 8.78 0.85
CA VAL A 155 -22.72 8.04 1.93
C VAL A 155 -21.97 8.17 3.26
N HIS A 156 -20.65 8.40 3.22
CA HIS A 156 -19.83 8.52 4.43
C HIS A 156 -20.05 9.86 5.14
N THR A 157 -20.21 10.96 4.40
CA THR A 157 -20.43 12.31 4.97
C THR A 157 -21.71 12.39 5.80
N LEU A 158 -22.78 11.71 5.39
CA LEU A 158 -24.07 11.73 6.10
C LEU A 158 -24.03 10.96 7.43
N LYS A 159 -23.24 9.89 7.55
CA LYS A 159 -23.09 9.16 8.82
C LYS A 159 -22.43 9.99 9.93
N TYR A 160 -21.57 10.95 9.57
CA TYR A 160 -20.95 11.86 10.55
C TYR A 160 -21.83 13.06 10.89
N LEU A 161 -22.62 13.56 9.93
CA LEU A 161 -23.55 14.66 10.16
C LEU A 161 -24.80 14.25 10.97
N LEU A 162 -25.14 12.96 11.01
CA LEU A 162 -26.27 12.43 11.77
C LEU A 162 -25.87 11.87 13.16
N LYS A 163 -24.59 11.96 13.53
CA LYS A 163 -24.05 11.61 14.85
C LYS A 163 -23.66 12.83 15.69
N SER A 164 -23.96 14.05 15.23
CA SER A 164 -23.80 15.33 15.94
C SER A 164 -25.16 15.89 16.33
#